data_AF-A0A840WCX3-F1
#
_entry.id   AF-A0A840WCX3-F1
#
_cell.length_a   1.000
_cell.length_b   1.000
_cell.length_c   1.000
_cell.angle_alpha   90.00
_cell.angle_beta   90.00
_cell.angle_gamma   90.00
#
_symmetry.space_group_name_H-M   'P 1'
#
loop_
_entity.id
_entity.type
_entity.pdbx_description
1 polymer ?
#
loop_
_entity_poly.entity_id
_entity_poly.type
_entity_poly.pdbx_seq_one_letter_code
_entity_poly.pdbx_strand_id
1 'polypeptide(L)'
;MLRSWAVPRGLPDSPGDNRLAIAVPDHHLDHLTYEDVDKSIADIGTWEEHDRTDRRMLFTLHGRTGRRRYALIRTGEGWLLHLTKEQPSDERG
;
A
#
# COMPACT_ATOMS: atom_id res chain seq x y z
N MET A 1 -13.43 9.06 -0.08
CA MET A 1 -13.48 7.60 -0.28
C MET A 1 -12.06 7.06 -0.31
N LEU A 2 -11.86 5.83 0.13
CA LEU A 2 -10.60 5.10 0.13
C LEU A 2 -10.52 4.28 -1.16
N ARG A 3 -9.46 4.47 -1.94
CA ARG A 3 -9.12 3.54 -3.02
C ARG A 3 -8.55 2.28 -2.38
N SER A 4 -9.12 1.13 -2.73
CA SER A 4 -8.88 -0.11 -1.98
C SER A 4 -8.36 -1.22 -2.89
N TRP A 5 -7.36 -1.95 -2.39
CA TRP A 5 -6.82 -3.15 -3.00
C TRP A 5 -6.71 -4.26 -1.96
N ALA A 6 -7.14 -5.47 -2.32
CA ALA A 6 -6.84 -6.68 -1.56
C ALA A 6 -5.46 -7.21 -1.96
N VAL A 7 -4.64 -7.54 -0.96
CA VAL A 7 -3.29 -8.10 -1.16
C VAL A 7 -3.22 -9.48 -0.48
N PRO A 8 -3.57 -10.57 -1.18
CA PRO A 8 -3.81 -11.89 -0.55
C PRO A 8 -2.62 -12.47 0.20
N ARG A 9 -1.40 -12.10 -0.21
CA ARG A 9 -0.16 -12.52 0.44
C ARG A 9 0.47 -11.41 1.30
N GLY A 10 -0.29 -10.37 1.66
CA GLY A 10 0.23 -9.22 2.41
C GLY A 10 1.20 -8.34 1.61
N LEU A 11 1.64 -7.24 2.22
CA LEU A 11 2.57 -6.28 1.63
C LEU A 11 3.94 -6.94 1.34
N PRO A 12 4.63 -6.57 0.26
CA PRO A 12 5.99 -7.06 0.00
C PRO A 12 6.97 -6.53 1.05
N ASP A 13 7.83 -7.41 1.55
CA ASP A 13 8.85 -7.15 2.57
C ASP A 13 10.28 -7.13 1.99
N SER A 14 10.45 -7.52 0.73
CA SER A 14 11.70 -7.48 -0.03
C SER A 14 11.52 -6.82 -1.39
N PRO A 15 12.49 -6.02 -1.88
CA PRO A 15 12.45 -5.46 -3.23
C PRO A 15 12.54 -6.50 -4.35
N GLY A 16 12.88 -7.75 -4.04
CA GLY A 16 12.86 -8.84 -5.01
C GLY A 16 11.44 -9.37 -5.30
N ASP A 17 10.47 -9.05 -4.45
CA ASP A 17 9.15 -9.67 -4.47
C ASP A 17 8.07 -8.73 -4.99
N ASN A 18 7.20 -9.27 -5.84
CA ASN A 18 5.97 -8.62 -6.28
C ASN A 18 4.76 -9.32 -5.65
N ARG A 19 3.82 -8.54 -5.14
CA ARG A 19 2.56 -9.06 -4.58
C ARG A 19 1.40 -8.68 -5.49
N LEU A 20 0.50 -9.63 -5.73
CA LEU A 20 -0.74 -9.35 -6.45
C LEU A 20 -1.59 -8.36 -5.62
N ALA A 21 -2.06 -7.30 -6.27
CA ALA A 21 -2.99 -6.34 -5.71
C ALA A 21 -4.28 -6.38 -6.54
N ILE A 22 -5.40 -6.71 -5.91
CA ILE A 22 -6.69 -6.84 -6.58
C ILE A 22 -7.51 -5.60 -6.22
N ALA A 23 -7.85 -4.78 -7.22
CA ALA A 23 -8.70 -3.62 -6.99
C ALA A 23 -10.08 -4.09 -6.49
N VAL A 24 -10.54 -3.51 -5.39
CA VAL A 24 -11.86 -3.75 -4.81
C VAL A 24 -12.65 -2.43 -4.76
N PRO A 25 -13.98 -2.46 -4.57
CA PRO A 25 -14.76 -1.23 -4.44
C PRO A 25 -14.19 -0.28 -3.39
N ASP A 26 -14.34 1.02 -3.63
CA ASP A 26 -13.91 2.03 -2.69
C ASP A 26 -14.68 1.92 -1.37
N HIS A 27 -14.01 2.26 -0.27
CA HIS A 27 -14.62 2.29 1.07
C HIS A 27 -14.80 3.73 1.56
N HIS A 28 -15.76 3.94 2.48
CA HIS A 28 -15.88 5.22 3.18
C HIS A 28 -14.71 5.42 4.16
N LEU A 29 -14.42 6.67 4.52
CA LEU A 29 -13.33 6.98 5.47
C LEU A 29 -13.55 6.30 6.84
N ASP A 30 -14.80 6.17 7.27
CA ASP A 30 -15.16 5.51 8.53
C ASP A 30 -14.74 4.03 8.58
N HIS A 31 -14.44 3.42 7.43
CA HIS A 31 -13.91 2.06 7.35
C HIS A 31 -12.46 1.95 7.82
N LEU A 32 -11.72 3.06 7.92
CA LEU A 32 -10.31 3.06 8.34
C LEU A 32 -10.09 2.45 9.74
N THR A 33 -11.08 2.59 10.62
CA THR A 33 -11.00 2.17 12.03
C THR A 33 -11.97 1.04 12.37
N TYR A 34 -12.54 0.38 11.36
CA TYR A 34 -13.50 -0.70 11.55
C TYR A 34 -12.77 -2.03 11.76
N GLU A 35 -13.11 -2.71 12.86
CA GLU A 35 -12.65 -4.07 13.19
C GLU A 35 -13.87 -4.92 13.56
N ASP A 36 -13.82 -6.21 13.25
CA ASP A 36 -14.78 -7.22 13.70
C ASP A 36 -14.06 -8.55 14.01
N VAL A 37 -14.81 -9.61 14.27
CA VAL A 37 -14.23 -10.92 14.63
C VAL A 37 -13.31 -11.50 13.55
N ASP A 38 -13.51 -11.11 12.28
CA ASP A 38 -12.76 -11.60 11.13
C ASP A 38 -11.80 -10.53 10.55
N LYS A 39 -11.87 -9.29 11.04
CA LYS A 39 -11.12 -8.15 10.52
C LYS A 39 -10.42 -7.37 11.62
N SER A 40 -9.10 -7.31 11.53
CA SER A 40 -8.26 -6.44 12.34
C SER A 40 -7.42 -5.50 11.48
N ILE A 41 -7.05 -4.37 12.06
CA ILE A 41 -6.18 -3.37 11.42
C ILE A 41 -4.73 -3.81 11.63
N ALA A 42 -4.11 -4.28 10.54
CA ALA A 42 -2.70 -4.67 10.57
C ALA A 42 -1.75 -3.48 10.78
N ASP A 43 -2.06 -2.31 10.19
CA ASP A 43 -1.36 -1.04 10.41
C ASP A 43 -2.26 0.13 9.97
N ILE A 44 -2.03 1.32 10.50
CA ILE A 44 -2.76 2.55 10.15
C ILE A 44 -1.83 3.76 10.23
N GLY A 45 -2.05 4.74 9.36
CA GLY A 45 -1.31 5.99 9.39
C GLY A 45 -1.62 6.87 8.19
N THR A 46 -0.63 7.66 7.77
CA THR A 46 -0.76 8.54 6.61
C THR A 46 0.01 7.98 5.41
N TRP A 47 -0.19 8.58 4.25
CA TRP A 47 0.54 8.23 3.04
C TRP A 47 0.90 9.48 2.25
N GLU A 48 1.94 9.38 1.44
CA GLU A 48 2.45 10.45 0.59
C GLU A 48 2.57 9.93 -0.85
N GLU A 49 2.01 10.67 -1.82
CA GLU A 49 2.21 10.41 -3.24
C GLU A 49 3.51 11.06 -3.71
N HIS A 50 4.35 10.31 -4.44
CA HIS A 50 5.59 10.84 -5.03
C HIS A 50 5.49 11.02 -6.54
N ASP A 51 4.80 10.10 -7.23
CA ASP A 51 4.66 10.11 -8.69
C ASP A 51 3.45 9.28 -9.12
N ARG A 52 2.81 9.67 -10.22
CA ARG A 52 1.66 8.97 -10.79
C ARG A 52 1.62 9.07 -12.30
N THR A 53 1.36 7.92 -12.91
CA THR A 53 1.04 7.73 -14.33
C THR A 53 -0.15 6.78 -14.47
N ASP A 54 -0.65 6.57 -15.68
CA ASP A 54 -1.71 5.59 -15.95
C ASP A 54 -1.33 4.13 -15.63
N ARG A 55 -0.02 3.85 -15.52
CA ARG A 55 0.52 2.51 -15.29
C ARG A 55 1.15 2.32 -13.92
N ARG A 56 1.38 3.39 -13.16
CA ARG A 56 2.13 3.31 -11.92
C ARG A 56 1.78 4.45 -10.97
N MET A 57 1.68 4.13 -9.69
CA MET A 57 1.67 5.09 -8.59
C MET A 57 2.83 4.75 -7.64
N LEU A 58 3.65 5.75 -7.30
CA LEU A 58 4.71 5.66 -6.32
C LEU A 58 4.28 6.39 -5.05
N PHE A 59 4.34 5.71 -3.90
CA PHE A 59 3.88 6.29 -2.64
C PHE A 59 4.66 5.75 -1.44
N THR A 60 4.68 6.52 -0.36
CA THR A 60 5.18 6.07 0.94
C THR A 60 4.00 5.89 1.89
N LEU A 61 3.95 4.74 2.57
CA LEU A 61 3.08 4.53 3.72
C LEU A 61 3.85 4.90 4.99
N HIS A 62 3.23 5.72 5.84
CA HIS A 62 3.74 6.14 7.13
C HIS A 62 2.93 5.40 8.21
N GLY A 63 3.31 4.15 8.43
CA GLY A 63 2.66 3.27 9.39
C GLY A 63 3.20 3.48 10.82
N ARG A 64 2.58 2.81 11.79
CA ARG A 64 3.00 2.88 13.21
C ARG A 64 4.36 2.23 13.43
N THR A 65 4.72 1.26 12.60
CA THR A 65 5.96 0.49 12.71
C THR A 65 7.09 1.01 11.84
N GLY A 66 6.83 2.04 11.01
CA GLY A 66 7.84 2.69 10.18
C GLY A 66 7.31 3.16 8.84
N ARG A 67 8.23 3.70 8.03
CA ARG A 67 7.93 4.19 6.68
C ARG A 67 8.39 3.18 5.64
N ARG A 68 7.54 2.91 4.64
CA ARG A 68 7.88 2.02 3.51
C ARG A 68 7.40 2.64 2.21
N ARG A 69 8.27 2.67 1.20
CA ARG A 69 7.94 3.16 -0.15
C ARG A 69 7.62 1.99 -1.07
N TYR A 70 6.49 2.11 -1.76
CA TYR A 70 5.96 1.11 -2.67
C TYR A 70 5.64 1.71 -4.03
N ALA A 71 5.65 0.86 -5.06
CA ALA A 71 5.05 1.12 -6.35
C ALA A 71 3.84 0.20 -6.54
N LEU A 72 2.69 0.78 -6.87
CA LEU A 72 1.51 0.06 -7.35
C LEU A 72 1.49 0.18 -8.87
N ILE A 73 1.64 -0.95 -9.56
CA ILE A 73 1.90 -1.05 -10.99
C ILE A 73 0.73 -1.75 -11.65
N ARG A 74 0.13 -1.11 -12.66
CA ARG A 74 -0.92 -1.70 -13.49
C ARG A 74 -0.27 -2.48 -14.63
N THR A 75 -0.61 -3.75 -14.71
CA THR A 75 -0.22 -4.65 -15.81
C THR A 75 -1.43 -4.90 -16.71
N GLY A 76 -1.25 -5.68 -17.78
CA GLY A 76 -2.37 -6.15 -18.61
C GLY A 76 -3.31 -7.11 -17.87
N GLU A 77 -2.84 -7.75 -16.80
CA GLU A 77 -3.55 -8.81 -16.07
C GLU A 77 -4.08 -8.36 -14.69
N GLY A 78 -3.76 -7.14 -14.26
CA GLY A 78 -4.18 -6.64 -12.95
C GLY A 78 -3.22 -5.61 -12.37
N TRP A 79 -3.06 -5.62 -11.05
CA TRP A 79 -2.11 -4.76 -10.35
C TRP A 79 -1.08 -5.57 -9.56
N LEU A 80 0.14 -5.04 -9.51
CA LEU A 80 1.21 -5.54 -8.68
C LEU A 80 1.63 -4.46 -7.69
N LEU A 81 1.88 -4.87 -6.45
CA LEU A 81 2.50 -4.04 -5.43
C LEU A 81 3.97 -4.48 -5.26
N HIS A 82 4.87 -3.51 -5.30
CA HIS A 82 6.31 -3.71 -5.26
C HIS A 82 6.94 -2.83 -4.19
N LEU A 83 7.79 -3.38 -3.33
CA LEU A 83 8.60 -2.60 -2.39
C LEU A 83 9.81 -2.03 -3.14
N THR A 84 9.99 -0.71 -3.12
CA THR A 84 11.09 -0.10 -3.90
C THR A 84 12.46 -0.40 -3.27
N LYS A 85 13.51 -0.53 -4.09
CA LYS A 85 14.88 -0.66 -3.56
C LYS A 85 15.30 0.57 -2.75
N GLU A 86 15.00 1.76 -3.29
CA GLU A 86 15.19 3.02 -2.57
C GLU A 86 14.04 3.19 -1.57
N GLN A 87 14.36 3.17 -0.28
CA GLN A 87 13.42 3.41 0.81
C GLN A 87 13.61 4.84 1.34
N PRO A 88 12.58 5.46 1.94
CA PRO A 88 12.72 6.77 2.56
C PRO A 88 13.80 6.69 3.64
N SER A 89 14.63 7.73 3.74
CA SER A 89 15.56 7.87 4.84
C SER A 89 14.79 7.93 6.17
N ASP A 90 15.29 7.22 7.18
CA ASP A 90 14.91 7.44 8.57
C ASP A 90 15.55 8.77 9.01
N GLU A 91 15.01 9.88 8.53
CA GLU A 91 15.28 11.18 9.15
C GLU A 91 14.49 11.22 10.45
N ARG A 92 15.05 10.60 11.50
CA ARG A 92 14.75 11.03 12.86
C ARG A 92 15.39 12.40 13.02
N GLY A 93 14.58 13.45 12.83
CA GLY A 93 14.83 14.72 13.50
C GLY A 93 14.73 14.56 15.01
#